data_AF-A0A8T3ZHI8-F1
#
_entry.id   AF-A0A8T3ZHI8-F1
#
_cell.length_a   1.000
_cell.length_b   1.000
_cell.length_c   1.000
_cell.angle_alpha   90.00
_cell.angle_beta   90.00
_cell.angle_gamma   90.00
#
_symmetry.space_group_name_H-M   'P 1'
#
loop_
_entity.id
_entity.type
_entity.pdbx_description
1 polymer ?
#
loop_
_entity_poly.entity_id
_entity_poly.type
_entity_poly.pdbx_seq_one_letter_code
_entity_poly.pdbx_strand_id
1 'polypeptide(L)'
;MDESHEFIIVVVAALVLLGVFLLVFGQQYYLPPAQPTTSITTVAEVAVGQVGFVSTVPAKIVQIKPFSAGTTQFELLKDWGTQEISAALGSKEISEVVAPNKNLQDYIEKLILEFDVNKEKTSAEEDLVVVWNSGEVFRGKPAEGHQAVRIPKGNFTDSNALRIYTTPPGLASIVKASAYGLENLKLTQEYGQAKVEVLDLPAKDYEAFERAEINFASTPRGDTTGTLTIKVNGQEIYKQKPDRFVLVDFDQKKVPNLGPTNRISFLAEGGLYEITDPKINVYLLTTSLTKKKSFALSTDQLKNLEKKR
;
A
#
# COMPACT_ATOMS: atom_id res chain seq x y z
N MET A 1 -23.40 71.85 -50.10
CA MET A 1 -23.02 70.53 -50.65
C MET A 1 -23.49 69.52 -49.62
N ASP A 2 -24.35 68.62 -50.06
CA ASP A 2 -25.21 67.80 -49.23
C ASP A 2 -24.50 66.48 -48.89
N GLU A 3 -24.20 66.24 -47.61
CA GLU A 3 -23.42 65.08 -47.11
C GLU A 3 -24.01 63.72 -47.54
N SER A 4 -25.29 63.71 -47.92
CA SER A 4 -25.99 62.55 -48.48
C SER A 4 -25.39 62.03 -49.79
N HIS A 5 -24.80 62.91 -50.61
CA HIS A 5 -24.28 62.53 -51.93
C HIS A 5 -22.91 61.84 -51.84
N GLU A 6 -22.06 62.25 -50.89
CA GLU A 6 -20.74 61.65 -50.69
C GLU A 6 -20.86 60.23 -50.13
N PHE A 7 -21.82 59.99 -49.23
CA PHE A 7 -22.08 58.65 -48.69
C PHE A 7 -22.52 57.65 -49.78
N ILE A 8 -23.40 58.07 -50.69
CA ILE A 8 -23.88 57.20 -51.78
C ILE A 8 -22.72 56.83 -52.72
N ILE A 9 -21.84 57.78 -53.04
CA ILE A 9 -20.69 57.52 -53.92
C ILE A 9 -19.73 56.51 -53.28
N VAL A 10 -19.46 56.62 -51.98
CA VAL A 10 -18.58 55.69 -51.26
C VAL A 10 -19.19 54.28 -51.22
N VAL A 11 -20.50 54.15 -50.99
CA VAL A 11 -21.19 52.85 -50.96
C VAL A 11 -21.18 52.20 -52.34
N VAL A 12 -21.41 52.96 -53.41
CA VAL A 12 -21.37 52.44 -54.78
C VAL A 12 -19.95 52.00 -55.14
N ALA A 13 -18.93 52.77 -54.78
CA ALA A 13 -17.53 52.39 -55.02
C ALA A 13 -17.14 51.10 -54.27
N ALA A 14 -17.60 50.94 -53.03
CA ALA A 14 -17.37 49.72 -52.25
C ALA A 14 -18.05 48.49 -52.86
N LEU A 15 -19.29 48.62 -53.36
CA LEU A 15 -20.00 47.53 -54.02
C LEU A 15 -19.36 47.12 -55.35
N VAL A 16 -18.86 48.08 -56.12
CA VAL A 16 -18.11 47.79 -57.37
C VAL A 16 -16.82 47.06 -57.05
N LEU A 17 -16.07 47.50 -56.04
CA LEU A 17 -14.84 46.82 -55.61
C LEU A 17 -15.12 45.39 -55.11
N LEU A 18 -16.21 45.18 -54.37
CA LEU A 18 -16.59 43.86 -53.88
C LEU A 18 -17.04 42.94 -55.03
N GLY A 19 -17.73 43.47 -56.04
CA GLY A 19 -18.08 42.74 -57.26
C GLY A 19 -16.85 42.34 -58.08
N VAL A 20 -15.88 43.24 -58.23
CA VAL A 20 -14.59 42.93 -58.89
C VAL A 20 -13.80 41.90 -58.09
N PHE A 21 -13.79 41.99 -56.77
CA PHE A 21 -13.11 41.02 -55.91
C PHE A 21 -13.72 39.62 -56.05
N LEU A 22 -15.05 39.51 -56.09
CA LEU A 22 -15.73 38.23 -56.32
C LEU A 22 -15.51 37.69 -57.75
N LEU A 23 -15.37 38.54 -58.76
CA LEU A 23 -15.07 38.11 -60.12
C LEU A 23 -13.61 37.64 -60.29
N VAL A 24 -12.65 38.31 -59.64
CA VAL A 24 -11.22 37.98 -59.74
C VAL A 24 -10.85 36.79 -58.86
N PHE A 25 -11.45 36.66 -57.67
CA PHE A 25 -11.09 35.62 -56.69
C PHE A 25 -12.15 34.53 -56.50
N GLY A 26 -13.37 34.71 -57.00
CA GLY A 26 -14.49 33.77 -56.78
C GLY A 26 -14.54 32.57 -57.73
N GLN A 27 -13.66 32.50 -58.74
CA GLN A 27 -13.56 31.33 -59.61
C GLN A 27 -12.19 30.71 -59.51
N GLN A 28 -11.99 29.80 -58.54
CA GLN A 28 -11.35 28.49 -58.71
C GLN A 28 -11.63 27.62 -57.47
N TYR A 29 -12.89 27.25 -57.24
CA TYR A 29 -13.16 26.01 -56.50
C TYR A 29 -12.85 24.84 -57.43
N TYR A 30 -11.57 24.44 -57.47
CA TYR A 30 -11.23 23.12 -57.97
C TYR A 30 -11.86 22.11 -57.02
N LEU A 31 -12.98 21.51 -57.43
CA LEU A 31 -13.39 20.22 -56.90
C LEU A 31 -12.19 19.28 -57.12
N PRO A 32 -11.58 18.72 -56.06
CA PRO A 32 -10.52 17.75 -56.26
C PRO A 32 -11.08 16.61 -57.11
N PRO A 33 -10.30 16.08 -58.07
CA PRO A 33 -10.75 14.94 -58.86
C PRO A 33 -11.15 13.82 -57.89
N ALA A 34 -12.31 13.20 -58.14
CA ALA A 34 -12.79 12.06 -57.36
C ALA A 34 -11.66 11.04 -57.25
N GLN A 35 -11.05 10.94 -56.06
CA GLN A 35 -10.06 9.90 -55.81
C GLN A 35 -10.75 8.55 -56.02
N PRO A 36 -10.15 7.62 -56.77
CA PRO A 36 -10.68 6.26 -56.83
C PRO A 36 -10.81 5.76 -55.40
N THR A 37 -12.02 5.38 -55.00
CA THR A 37 -12.29 4.79 -53.70
C THR A 37 -11.60 3.43 -53.65
N THR A 38 -10.30 3.40 -53.35
CA THR A 38 -9.68 2.19 -52.83
C THR A 38 -10.29 1.99 -51.46
N SER A 39 -11.26 1.09 -51.39
CA SER A 39 -11.76 0.53 -50.14
C SER A 39 -10.59 -0.18 -49.46
N ILE A 40 -9.88 0.55 -48.59
CA ILE A 40 -8.86 -0.02 -47.73
C ILE A 40 -9.61 -0.75 -46.62
N THR A 41 -9.88 -2.04 -46.82
CA THR A 41 -10.44 -2.88 -45.76
C THR A 41 -9.35 -3.12 -44.72
N THR A 42 -9.54 -2.60 -43.51
CA THR A 42 -8.60 -2.82 -42.39
C THR A 42 -8.74 -4.27 -41.94
N VAL A 43 -7.72 -5.10 -42.15
CA VAL A 43 -7.82 -6.56 -41.94
C VAL A 43 -7.42 -7.00 -40.52
N ALA A 44 -6.75 -6.14 -39.74
CA ALA A 44 -6.56 -6.37 -38.31
C ALA A 44 -6.16 -5.08 -37.59
N GLU A 45 -6.81 -4.79 -36.46
CA GLU A 45 -6.27 -3.89 -35.44
C GLU A 45 -5.46 -4.73 -34.45
N VAL A 46 -4.17 -4.44 -34.30
CA VAL A 46 -3.33 -5.02 -33.25
C VAL A 46 -3.03 -3.91 -32.24
N ALA A 47 -3.59 -4.03 -31.03
CA ALA A 47 -3.27 -3.14 -29.92
C ALA A 47 -1.91 -3.54 -29.33
N VAL A 48 -0.86 -2.78 -29.65
CA VAL A 48 0.48 -3.01 -29.09
C VAL A 48 0.64 -2.19 -27.81
N GLY A 49 0.12 -2.70 -26.69
CA GLY A 49 0.38 -2.22 -25.33
C GLY A 49 0.10 -0.73 -25.06
N GLN A 50 0.31 -0.30 -23.81
CA GLN A 50 0.32 1.12 -23.46
C GLN A 50 1.76 1.63 -23.59
N VAL A 51 1.98 2.65 -24.42
CA VAL A 51 3.22 3.44 -24.43
C VAL A 51 2.85 4.82 -23.90
N GLY A 52 3.19 5.11 -22.64
CA GLY A 52 2.90 6.40 -22.01
C GLY A 52 4.16 7.24 -21.77
N PHE A 53 3.97 8.53 -21.49
CA PHE A 53 5.03 9.39 -20.97
C PHE A 53 5.04 9.30 -19.44
N VAL A 54 6.21 9.15 -18.85
CA VAL A 54 6.39 9.16 -17.39
C VAL A 54 6.60 10.60 -16.96
N SER A 55 5.65 11.16 -16.20
CA SER A 55 5.80 12.49 -15.63
C SER A 55 7.01 12.58 -14.70
N THR A 56 7.69 13.72 -14.65
CA THR A 56 8.70 14.03 -13.62
C THR A 56 8.08 14.32 -12.26
N VAL A 57 6.77 14.56 -12.21
CA VAL A 57 6.00 14.78 -11.00
C VAL A 57 5.40 13.45 -10.54
N PRO A 58 5.55 13.06 -9.27
CA PRO A 58 4.93 11.85 -8.74
C PRO A 58 3.40 11.92 -8.92
N ALA A 59 2.80 10.86 -9.44
CA ALA A 59 1.35 10.75 -9.53
C ALA A 59 0.71 10.51 -8.15
N LYS A 60 1.44 9.83 -7.25
CA LYS A 60 1.03 9.56 -5.87
C LYS A 60 2.24 9.69 -4.94
N ILE A 61 2.04 10.26 -3.77
CA ILE A 61 3.06 10.37 -2.71
C ILE A 61 2.48 9.73 -1.45
N VAL A 62 3.14 8.69 -0.95
CA VAL A 62 2.81 8.05 0.33
C VAL A 62 3.79 8.57 1.37
N GLN A 63 3.28 9.28 2.37
CA GLN A 63 4.07 9.76 3.50
C GLN A 63 4.11 8.70 4.60
N ILE A 64 5.30 8.37 5.07
CA ILE A 64 5.52 7.46 6.18
C ILE A 64 5.87 8.32 7.40
N LYS A 65 5.37 7.95 8.59
CA LYS A 65 5.74 8.64 9.82
C LYS A 65 7.23 8.41 10.14
N PRO A 66 7.95 9.38 10.71
CA PRO A 66 9.32 9.16 11.17
C PRO A 66 9.41 7.94 12.10
N PHE A 67 10.52 7.20 12.01
CA PHE A 67 10.73 5.99 12.79
C PHE A 67 12.21 5.74 13.06
N SER A 68 12.50 4.92 14.07
CA SER A 68 13.85 4.43 14.35
C SER A 68 14.02 3.03 13.77
N ALA A 69 14.95 2.86 12.83
CA ALA A 69 15.37 1.56 12.32
C ALA A 69 16.49 1.00 13.21
N GLY A 70 16.44 -0.30 13.53
CA GLY A 70 17.42 -0.93 14.43
C GLY A 70 16.91 -1.14 15.86
N THR A 71 15.76 -0.58 16.23
CA THR A 71 15.08 -0.88 17.48
C THR A 71 13.98 -1.92 17.25
N THR A 72 13.81 -2.82 18.21
CA THR A 72 12.64 -3.71 18.27
C THR A 72 11.35 -2.88 18.24
N GLN A 73 10.38 -3.31 17.45
CA GLN A 73 9.12 -2.61 17.25
C GLN A 73 7.98 -3.41 17.87
N PHE A 74 6.89 -2.70 18.20
CA PHE A 74 5.70 -3.28 18.79
C PHE A 74 4.46 -2.85 18.00
N GLU A 75 3.53 -3.78 17.81
CA GLU A 75 2.22 -3.50 17.24
C GLU A 75 1.14 -3.99 18.21
N LEU A 76 0.17 -3.12 18.52
CA LEU A 76 -0.97 -3.50 19.33
C LEU A 76 -1.93 -4.35 18.49
N LEU A 77 -2.15 -5.60 18.88
CA LEU A 77 -3.12 -6.49 18.21
C LEU A 77 -4.52 -6.34 18.80
N LYS A 78 -4.60 -6.25 20.14
CA LYS A 78 -5.87 -6.16 20.85
C LYS A 78 -5.68 -5.45 22.19
N ASP A 79 -6.69 -4.68 22.57
CA ASP A 79 -6.79 -4.02 23.87
C ASP A 79 -8.17 -4.35 24.46
N TRP A 80 -8.17 -4.89 25.68
CA TRP A 80 -9.36 -5.22 26.44
C TRP A 80 -9.57 -4.27 27.63
N GLY A 81 -8.62 -3.38 27.92
CA GLY A 81 -8.68 -2.48 29.06
C GLY A 81 -8.76 -3.22 30.40
N THR A 82 -9.78 -2.89 31.20
CA THR A 82 -10.01 -3.54 32.51
C THR A 82 -10.96 -4.73 32.36
N GLN A 83 -10.54 -5.88 32.89
CA GLN A 83 -11.29 -7.14 32.84
C GLN A 83 -11.32 -7.81 34.21
N GLU A 84 -12.40 -8.54 34.47
CA GLU A 84 -12.55 -9.37 35.66
C GLU A 84 -12.67 -10.82 35.21
N ILE A 85 -11.77 -11.69 35.68
CA ILE A 85 -11.73 -13.11 35.30
C ILE A 85 -12.09 -13.98 36.51
N SER A 86 -13.06 -14.88 36.38
CA SER A 86 -13.62 -15.65 37.51
C SER A 86 -14.12 -17.06 37.13
N ALA A 87 -14.09 -18.01 38.07
CA ALA A 87 -14.44 -19.42 37.87
C ALA A 87 -15.72 -19.91 38.60
N ALA A 88 -16.57 -19.01 39.09
CA ALA A 88 -17.81 -19.36 39.80
C ALA A 88 -19.04 -19.43 38.87
N LEU A 89 -20.24 -19.57 39.43
CA LEU A 89 -21.50 -19.47 38.69
C LEU A 89 -21.58 -18.10 38.01
N GLY A 90 -21.56 -18.07 36.66
CA GLY A 90 -21.37 -16.84 35.88
C GLY A 90 -19.90 -16.52 35.56
N SER A 91 -19.08 -17.56 35.38
CA SER A 91 -17.65 -17.47 35.05
C SER A 91 -17.38 -16.45 33.95
N LYS A 92 -16.45 -15.55 34.22
CA LYS A 92 -15.93 -14.61 33.22
C LYS A 92 -14.58 -15.12 32.74
N GLU A 93 -14.51 -15.46 31.47
CA GLU A 93 -13.27 -15.76 30.77
C GLU A 93 -13.16 -14.89 29.52
N ILE A 94 -11.94 -14.70 29.04
CA ILE A 94 -11.70 -14.17 27.70
C ILE A 94 -11.44 -15.35 26.80
N SER A 95 -12.17 -15.43 25.69
CA SER A 95 -11.97 -16.45 24.65
C SER A 95 -12.10 -15.75 23.30
N GLU A 96 -10.97 -15.58 22.62
CA GLU A 96 -10.85 -14.73 21.45
C GLU A 96 -10.01 -15.39 20.36
N VAL A 97 -10.32 -15.06 19.11
CA VAL A 97 -9.49 -15.42 17.97
C VAL A 97 -8.59 -14.25 17.62
N VAL A 98 -7.28 -14.47 17.65
CA VAL A 98 -6.25 -13.48 17.37
C VAL A 98 -5.47 -13.88 16.11
N ALA A 99 -5.42 -12.97 15.14
CA ALA A 99 -4.60 -13.10 13.94
C ALA A 99 -3.42 -12.12 14.03
N PRO A 100 -2.17 -12.60 14.09
CA PRO A 100 -0.98 -11.76 13.95
C PRO A 100 -0.98 -11.01 12.61
N ASN A 101 -0.28 -9.88 12.55
CA ASN A 101 -0.21 -9.10 11.32
C ASN A 101 0.58 -9.88 10.25
N LYS A 102 -0.11 -10.34 9.21
CA LYS A 102 0.46 -11.13 8.11
C LYS A 102 1.62 -10.43 7.40
N ASN A 103 1.58 -9.09 7.33
CA ASN A 103 2.67 -8.32 6.70
C ASN A 103 3.98 -8.43 7.48
N LEU A 104 3.90 -8.71 8.78
CA LEU A 104 5.04 -8.78 9.68
C LEU A 104 5.50 -10.21 9.97
N GLN A 105 4.81 -11.25 9.47
CA GLN A 105 5.01 -12.66 9.85
C GLN A 105 6.48 -13.10 9.83
N ASP A 106 7.26 -12.64 8.85
CA ASP A 106 8.69 -12.94 8.72
C ASP A 106 9.52 -12.36 9.88
N TYR A 107 9.11 -11.21 10.42
CA TYR A 107 9.82 -10.43 11.44
C TYR A 107 9.27 -10.60 12.86
N ILE A 108 8.10 -11.22 13.03
CA ILE A 108 7.54 -11.46 14.37
C ILE A 108 8.52 -12.31 15.17
N GLU A 109 8.81 -11.89 16.40
CA GLU A 109 9.65 -12.64 17.35
C GLU A 109 8.81 -13.29 18.45
N LYS A 110 7.86 -12.55 19.02
CA LYS A 110 6.95 -13.03 20.07
C LYS A 110 5.70 -12.16 20.19
N LEU A 111 4.70 -12.68 20.89
CA LEU A 111 3.58 -11.89 21.40
C LEU A 111 3.78 -11.68 22.90
N ILE A 112 3.28 -10.56 23.40
CA ILE A 112 3.34 -10.20 24.82
C ILE A 112 1.93 -9.85 25.26
N LEU A 113 1.38 -10.67 26.15
CA LEU A 113 0.16 -10.34 26.87
C LEU A 113 0.57 -9.57 28.12
N GLU A 114 0.23 -8.29 28.16
CA GLU A 114 0.54 -7.38 29.25
C GLU A 114 -0.73 -7.07 30.04
N PHE A 115 -0.63 -7.06 31.36
CA PHE A 115 -1.72 -6.68 32.25
C PHE A 115 -1.18 -6.29 33.63
N ASP A 116 -1.93 -5.47 34.34
CA ASP A 116 -1.65 -5.09 35.71
C ASP A 116 -2.64 -5.79 36.65
N VAL A 117 -2.13 -6.43 37.71
CA VAL A 117 -2.99 -7.08 38.71
C VAL A 117 -3.35 -6.07 39.79
N ASN A 118 -4.64 -5.74 39.88
CA ASN A 118 -5.17 -4.90 40.95
C ASN A 118 -5.53 -5.75 42.17
N LYS A 119 -4.79 -5.60 43.26
CA LYS A 119 -4.98 -6.37 44.49
C LYS A 119 -6.30 -6.10 45.19
N GLU A 120 -6.81 -4.86 45.16
CA GLU A 120 -8.10 -4.51 45.78
C GLU A 120 -9.28 -5.20 45.08
N LYS A 121 -9.13 -5.49 43.78
CA LYS A 121 -10.13 -6.17 42.95
C LYS A 121 -9.85 -7.67 42.77
N THR A 122 -8.78 -8.18 43.37
CA THR A 122 -8.38 -9.59 43.24
C THR A 122 -8.68 -10.34 44.53
N SER A 123 -9.66 -11.24 44.45
CA SER A 123 -10.07 -12.14 45.55
C SER A 123 -9.71 -13.60 45.29
N ALA A 124 -9.22 -13.93 44.09
CA ALA A 124 -8.96 -15.30 43.67
C ALA A 124 -7.80 -15.93 44.45
N GLU A 125 -8.02 -17.17 44.91
CA GLU A 125 -6.98 -18.04 45.48
C GLU A 125 -6.53 -19.11 44.47
N GLU A 126 -7.20 -19.19 43.33
CA GLU A 126 -6.99 -20.08 42.21
C GLU A 126 -5.93 -19.54 41.24
N ASP A 127 -5.38 -20.40 40.39
CA ASP A 127 -4.40 -19.97 39.40
C ASP A 127 -5.10 -19.23 38.25
N LEU A 128 -4.51 -18.13 37.81
CA LEU A 128 -4.81 -17.54 36.51
C LEU A 128 -4.11 -18.38 35.44
N VAL A 129 -4.86 -18.77 34.42
CA VAL A 129 -4.36 -19.58 33.30
C VAL A 129 -4.52 -18.80 32.01
N VAL A 130 -3.42 -18.71 31.26
CA VAL A 130 -3.42 -18.19 29.89
C VAL A 130 -3.09 -19.35 28.97
N VAL A 131 -4.02 -19.62 28.05
CA VAL A 131 -3.88 -20.64 27.03
C VAL A 131 -3.78 -19.96 25.68
N TRP A 132 -2.76 -20.35 24.92
CA TRP A 132 -2.59 -19.96 23.54
C TRP A 132 -2.71 -21.20 22.66
N ASN A 133 -3.69 -21.18 21.76
CA ASN A 133 -4.15 -22.34 21.01
C ASN A 133 -4.57 -23.46 21.96
N SER A 134 -3.86 -24.59 21.94
CA SER A 134 -4.06 -25.72 22.85
C SER A 134 -3.02 -25.80 23.97
N GLY A 135 -2.04 -24.88 24.01
CA GLY A 135 -0.93 -24.90 24.95
C GLY A 135 -1.08 -23.86 26.06
N GLU A 136 -0.82 -24.27 27.30
CA GLU A 136 -0.74 -23.33 28.42
C GLU A 136 0.57 -22.54 28.34
N VAL A 137 0.46 -21.21 28.26
CA VAL A 137 1.63 -20.31 28.20
C VAL A 137 1.90 -19.65 29.56
N PHE A 138 0.90 -19.65 30.45
CA PHE A 138 1.04 -19.22 31.83
C PHE A 138 0.03 -19.96 32.71
N ARG A 139 0.48 -20.36 33.89
CA ARG A 139 -0.36 -20.87 34.98
C ARG A 139 0.27 -20.45 36.30
N GLY A 140 -0.48 -19.73 37.13
CA GLY A 140 -0.08 -19.42 38.49
C GLY A 140 -0.82 -18.22 39.06
N LYS A 141 -0.34 -17.76 40.22
CA LYS A 141 -0.88 -16.60 40.93
C LYS A 141 0.01 -15.39 40.64
N PRO A 142 -0.36 -14.52 39.69
CA PRO A 142 0.46 -13.36 39.37
C PRO A 142 0.56 -12.43 40.58
N ALA A 143 1.73 -11.84 40.78
CA ALA A 143 1.93 -10.84 41.83
C ALA A 143 1.19 -9.54 41.48
N GLU A 144 0.98 -8.70 42.50
CA GLU A 144 0.45 -7.35 42.31
C GLU A 144 1.33 -6.53 41.35
N GLY A 145 0.68 -5.69 40.54
CA GLY A 145 1.35 -4.83 39.56
C GLY A 145 1.53 -5.46 38.19
N HIS A 146 2.49 -4.94 37.43
CA HIS A 146 2.64 -5.24 36.02
C HIS A 146 3.16 -6.65 35.74
N GLN A 147 2.47 -7.36 34.85
CA GLN A 147 2.79 -8.69 34.39
C GLN A 147 2.90 -8.72 32.87
N ALA A 148 3.81 -9.56 32.36
CA ALA A 148 4.03 -9.76 30.94
C ALA A 148 4.23 -11.25 30.62
N VAL A 149 3.23 -11.88 30.01
CA VAL A 149 3.31 -13.26 29.55
C VAL A 149 3.79 -13.29 28.10
N ARG A 150 4.94 -13.93 27.87
CA ARG A 150 5.58 -13.99 26.55
C ARG A 150 5.19 -15.29 25.84
N ILE A 151 4.67 -15.16 24.63
CA ILE A 151 4.29 -16.29 23.78
C ILE A 151 5.28 -16.33 22.60
N PRO A 152 6.09 -17.39 22.46
CA PRO A 152 7.11 -17.47 21.42
C PRO A 152 6.51 -17.72 20.03
N LYS A 153 7.18 -17.21 18.98
CA LYS A 153 6.77 -17.38 17.56
C LYS A 153 6.41 -18.81 17.15
N GLY A 154 7.12 -19.80 17.69
CA GLY A 154 6.93 -21.21 17.34
C GLY A 154 5.49 -21.72 17.56
N ASN A 155 4.69 -21.01 18.35
CA ASN A 155 3.31 -21.40 18.67
C ASN A 155 2.26 -20.66 17.80
N PHE A 156 2.67 -19.92 16.77
CA PHE A 156 1.77 -19.09 15.97
C PHE A 156 1.25 -19.83 14.73
N THR A 157 -0.05 -19.75 14.55
CA THR A 157 -0.76 -20.09 13.31
C THR A 157 -1.34 -18.82 12.69
N ASP A 158 -1.94 -18.92 11.50
CA ASP A 158 -2.62 -17.78 10.85
C ASP A 158 -3.85 -17.28 11.64
N SER A 159 -4.40 -18.13 12.52
CA SER A 159 -5.54 -17.86 13.38
C SER A 159 -5.31 -18.59 14.69
N ASN A 160 -5.17 -17.84 15.78
CA ASN A 160 -4.82 -18.37 17.09
C ASN A 160 -5.97 -18.17 18.07
N ALA A 161 -6.20 -19.13 18.96
CA ALA A 161 -7.17 -19.01 20.03
C ALA A 161 -6.48 -18.54 21.31
N LEU A 162 -6.86 -17.39 21.86
CA LEU A 162 -6.44 -16.95 23.18
C LEU A 162 -7.55 -17.27 24.17
N ARG A 163 -7.22 -17.94 25.28
CA ARG A 163 -8.11 -18.08 26.42
C ARG A 163 -7.45 -17.62 27.71
N ILE A 164 -8.16 -16.85 28.51
CA ILE A 164 -7.73 -16.39 29.83
C ILE A 164 -8.84 -16.72 30.81
N TYR A 165 -8.55 -17.60 31.77
CA TYR A 165 -9.52 -18.07 32.76
C TYR A 165 -8.83 -18.36 34.08
N THR A 166 -9.61 -18.58 35.14
CA THR A 166 -9.10 -19.07 36.43
C THR A 166 -9.38 -20.56 36.57
N THR A 167 -8.46 -21.31 37.18
CA THR A 167 -8.73 -22.72 37.48
C THR A 167 -10.00 -22.87 38.32
N PRO A 168 -10.77 -23.97 38.16
CA PRO A 168 -11.97 -24.18 38.97
C PRO A 168 -11.66 -24.13 40.48
N PRO A 169 -12.55 -23.53 41.30
CA PRO A 169 -12.38 -23.52 42.74
C PRO A 169 -12.36 -24.95 43.29
N GLY A 170 -11.53 -25.19 44.30
CA GLY A 170 -11.59 -26.44 45.07
C GLY A 170 -12.93 -26.58 45.81
N LEU A 171 -13.23 -27.77 46.34
CA LEU A 171 -14.49 -28.05 47.07
C LEU A 171 -14.78 -27.05 48.22
N ALA A 172 -13.75 -26.43 48.79
CA ALA A 172 -13.87 -25.41 49.84
C ALA A 172 -14.20 -23.98 49.34
N SER A 173 -14.03 -23.70 48.05
CA SER A 173 -14.13 -22.35 47.46
C SER A 173 -15.38 -22.15 46.60
N ILE A 174 -16.24 -23.16 46.44
CA ILE A 174 -17.48 -23.11 45.62
C ILE A 174 -18.41 -21.95 46.03
N VAL A 175 -18.33 -21.50 47.28
CA VAL A 175 -19.19 -20.45 47.85
C VAL A 175 -18.55 -19.05 47.83
N LYS A 176 -17.25 -18.92 47.49
CA LYS A 176 -16.55 -17.64 47.41
C LYS A 176 -16.36 -17.26 45.95
N ALA A 177 -16.83 -16.07 45.57
CA ALA A 177 -16.54 -15.52 44.25
C ALA A 177 -15.04 -15.19 44.15
N SER A 178 -14.27 -16.06 43.49
CA SER A 178 -12.87 -15.87 43.17
C SER A 178 -12.73 -15.10 41.86
N ALA A 179 -12.15 -13.92 41.89
CA ALA A 179 -11.89 -13.13 40.69
C ALA A 179 -10.50 -12.49 40.69
N TYR A 180 -9.91 -12.37 39.50
CA TYR A 180 -8.78 -11.48 39.24
C TYR A 180 -9.29 -10.20 38.60
N GLY A 181 -8.91 -9.05 39.17
CA GLY A 181 -9.08 -7.74 38.54
C GLY A 181 -7.84 -7.40 37.71
N LEU A 182 -7.93 -7.58 36.40
CA LEU A 182 -6.85 -7.30 35.45
C LEU A 182 -7.07 -5.93 34.83
N GLU A 183 -6.11 -5.03 34.95
CA GLU A 183 -6.12 -3.69 34.35
C GLU A 183 -5.15 -3.63 33.17
N ASN A 184 -5.40 -2.72 32.22
CA ASN A 184 -4.57 -2.51 31.03
C ASN A 184 -4.24 -3.79 30.25
N LEU A 185 -5.17 -4.75 30.22
CA LEU A 185 -4.99 -6.02 29.55
C LEU A 185 -4.92 -5.81 28.04
N LYS A 186 -3.77 -6.09 27.45
CA LYS A 186 -3.51 -5.90 26.03
C LYS A 186 -2.57 -6.97 25.49
N LEU A 187 -2.71 -7.25 24.21
CA LEU A 187 -1.84 -8.16 23.47
C LEU A 187 -1.07 -7.37 22.42
N THR A 188 0.24 -7.34 22.58
CA THR A 188 1.16 -6.69 21.64
C THR A 188 1.99 -7.73 20.91
N GLN A 189 2.30 -7.43 19.65
CA GLN A 189 3.20 -8.19 18.81
C GLN A 189 4.55 -7.51 18.77
N GLU A 190 5.57 -8.19 19.26
CA GLU A 190 6.95 -7.77 19.12
C GLU A 190 7.48 -8.32 17.79
N TYR A 191 7.92 -7.41 16.93
CA TYR A 191 8.61 -7.74 15.68
C TYR A 191 9.96 -7.04 15.69
N GLY A 192 10.95 -7.68 15.10
CA GLY A 192 12.36 -7.31 15.24
C GLY A 192 12.70 -5.90 14.74
N GLN A 193 13.96 -5.70 14.37
CA GLN A 193 14.48 -4.36 14.02
C GLN A 193 13.98 -3.80 12.68
N ALA A 194 13.00 -4.46 12.06
CA ALA A 194 12.44 -4.09 10.77
C ALA A 194 11.19 -3.22 10.94
N LYS A 195 11.21 -2.03 10.35
CA LYS A 195 9.98 -1.26 10.12
C LYS A 195 9.38 -1.70 8.79
N VAL A 196 8.10 -2.05 8.77
CA VAL A 196 7.39 -2.47 7.55
C VAL A 196 6.26 -1.50 7.24
N GLU A 197 6.15 -1.13 5.97
CA GLU A 197 5.12 -0.27 5.40
C GLU A 197 4.49 -0.95 4.18
N VAL A 198 3.23 -0.61 3.91
CA VAL A 198 2.47 -1.21 2.81
C VAL A 198 2.17 -0.14 1.77
N LEU A 199 2.56 -0.41 0.52
CA LEU A 199 2.24 0.39 -0.64
C LEU A 199 1.10 -0.28 -1.40
N ASP A 200 -0.10 0.29 -1.25
CA ASP A 200 -1.26 -0.10 -2.06
C ASP A 200 -1.33 0.71 -3.35
N LEU A 201 -1.31 -0.01 -4.47
CA LEU A 201 -1.54 0.43 -5.82
C LEU A 201 -2.88 -0.17 -6.29
N PRO A 202 -3.96 0.62 -6.35
CA PRO A 202 -5.20 0.21 -6.98
C PRO A 202 -4.93 -0.42 -8.36
N ALA A 203 -5.74 -1.38 -8.81
CA ALA A 203 -5.50 -2.13 -10.06
C ALA A 203 -5.15 -1.22 -11.26
N LYS A 204 -5.88 -0.10 -11.41
CA LYS A 204 -5.61 0.91 -12.44
C LYS A 204 -4.22 1.57 -12.32
N ASP A 205 -3.79 1.87 -11.10
CA ASP A 205 -2.48 2.48 -10.85
C ASP A 205 -1.36 1.44 -11.04
N TYR A 206 -1.60 0.19 -10.66
CA TYR A 206 -0.66 -0.91 -10.88
C TYR A 206 -0.45 -1.18 -12.38
N GLU A 207 -1.52 -1.20 -13.19
CA GLU A 207 -1.42 -1.36 -14.64
C GLU A 207 -0.62 -0.24 -15.32
N ALA A 208 -0.68 0.98 -14.76
CA ALA A 208 0.06 2.13 -15.23
C ALA A 208 1.38 2.35 -14.48
N PHE A 209 1.79 1.44 -13.59
CA PHE A 209 2.97 1.63 -12.75
C PHE A 209 4.25 1.54 -13.59
N GLU A 210 5.03 2.63 -13.58
CA GLU A 210 6.36 2.62 -14.19
C GLU A 210 7.44 2.33 -13.14
N ARG A 211 7.49 3.16 -12.10
CA ARG A 211 8.53 3.14 -11.06
C ARG A 211 8.06 3.81 -9.79
N ALA A 212 8.73 3.50 -8.69
CA ALA A 212 8.60 4.22 -7.44
C ALA A 212 9.98 4.59 -6.88
N GLU A 213 10.02 5.67 -6.11
CA GLU A 213 11.22 6.17 -5.45
C GLU A 213 10.95 6.30 -3.95
N ILE A 214 11.78 5.66 -3.14
CA ILE A 214 11.81 5.82 -1.69
C ILE A 214 12.84 6.89 -1.37
N ASN A 215 12.42 7.98 -0.73
CA ASN A 215 13.31 9.02 -0.25
C ASN A 215 13.13 9.26 1.25
N PHE A 216 14.23 9.52 1.94
CA PHE A 216 14.23 9.87 3.36
C PHE A 216 15.54 10.53 3.76
N ALA A 217 15.53 11.19 4.92
CA ALA A 217 16.74 11.58 5.60
C ALA A 217 17.05 10.57 6.72
N SER A 218 18.33 10.25 6.89
CA SER A 218 18.82 9.30 7.90
C SER A 218 19.85 9.96 8.79
N THR A 219 19.72 9.76 10.10
CA THR A 219 20.70 10.19 11.10
C THR A 219 21.07 9.01 12.00
N PRO A 220 22.34 8.63 12.15
CA PRO A 220 22.74 7.57 13.08
C PRO A 220 22.44 7.99 14.53
N ARG A 221 21.89 7.07 15.32
CA ARG A 221 21.75 7.20 16.77
C ARG A 221 22.80 6.34 17.45
N GLY A 222 23.90 6.97 17.88
CA GLY A 222 25.00 6.32 18.59
C GLY A 222 26.25 6.11 17.74
N ASP A 223 27.25 5.47 18.33
CA ASP A 223 28.62 5.39 17.76
C ASP A 223 28.81 4.24 16.76
N THR A 224 27.92 3.25 16.77
CA THR A 224 27.99 2.09 15.86
C THR A 224 27.25 2.35 14.56
N THR A 225 27.98 2.37 13.45
CA THR A 225 27.38 2.50 12.11
C THR A 225 27.21 1.13 11.48
N GLY A 226 25.97 0.68 11.40
CA GLY A 226 25.57 -0.59 10.78
C GLY A 226 25.13 -0.46 9.32
N THR A 227 24.47 -1.48 8.80
CA THR A 227 23.92 -1.48 7.43
C THR A 227 22.41 -1.26 7.49
N LEU A 228 21.88 -0.39 6.62
CA LEU A 228 20.43 -0.30 6.37
C LEU A 228 20.11 -1.09 5.10
N THR A 229 19.18 -2.03 5.22
CA THR A 229 18.66 -2.85 4.12
C THR A 229 17.21 -2.47 3.85
N ILE A 230 16.87 -2.15 2.60
CA ILE A 230 15.50 -1.89 2.17
C ILE A 230 15.09 -3.00 1.21
N LYS A 231 13.95 -3.63 1.50
CA LYS A 231 13.37 -4.69 0.67
C LYS A 231 11.96 -4.33 0.22
N VAL A 232 11.62 -4.69 -1.01
CA VAL A 232 10.25 -4.60 -1.54
C VAL A 232 9.81 -6.02 -1.90
N ASN A 233 8.72 -6.49 -1.31
CA ASN A 233 8.23 -7.87 -1.44
C ASN A 233 9.33 -8.92 -1.19
N GLY A 234 10.24 -8.63 -0.25
CA GLY A 234 11.39 -9.49 0.09
C GLY A 234 12.61 -9.32 -0.81
N GLN A 235 12.48 -8.68 -1.97
CA GLN A 235 13.61 -8.38 -2.86
C GLN A 235 14.39 -7.18 -2.35
N GLU A 236 15.70 -7.35 -2.18
CA GLU A 236 16.60 -6.28 -1.74
C GLU A 236 16.81 -5.25 -2.85
N ILE A 237 16.53 -3.98 -2.54
CA ILE A 237 16.74 -2.84 -3.45
C ILE A 237 17.80 -1.86 -2.94
N TYR A 238 18.19 -2.00 -1.67
CA TYR A 238 19.20 -1.18 -1.03
C TYR A 238 19.86 -1.96 0.11
N LYS A 239 21.19 -1.93 0.21
CA LYS A 239 21.93 -2.51 1.32
C LYS A 239 23.30 -1.87 1.48
N GLN A 240 23.37 -0.85 2.33
CA GLN A 240 24.62 -0.17 2.67
C GLN A 240 24.43 0.71 3.91
N LYS A 241 25.51 1.31 4.40
CA LYS A 241 25.42 2.41 5.36
C LYS A 241 24.64 3.57 4.73
N PRO A 242 23.56 4.07 5.34
CA PRO A 242 22.78 5.16 4.76
C PRO A 242 23.55 6.48 4.77
N ASP A 243 23.52 7.17 3.64
CA ASP A 243 23.88 8.58 3.56
C ASP A 243 22.85 9.43 4.31
N ARG A 244 23.17 10.71 4.55
CA ARG A 244 22.24 11.64 5.22
C ARG A 244 20.91 11.76 4.48
N PHE A 245 20.94 11.70 3.15
CA PHE A 245 19.77 11.68 2.28
C PHE A 245 19.86 10.46 1.39
N VAL A 246 18.85 9.62 1.46
CA VAL A 246 18.78 8.38 0.68
C VAL A 246 17.66 8.51 -0.33
N LEU A 247 17.95 8.15 -1.57
CA LEU A 247 16.99 8.02 -2.67
C LEU A 247 17.22 6.66 -3.33
N VAL A 248 16.20 5.81 -3.32
CA VAL A 248 16.25 4.46 -3.91
C VAL A 248 15.06 4.28 -4.83
N ASP A 249 15.30 3.98 -6.10
CA ASP A 249 14.26 3.69 -7.07
C ASP A 249 14.07 2.17 -7.24
N PHE A 250 12.82 1.76 -7.45
CA PHE A 250 12.45 0.40 -7.80
C PHE A 250 11.34 0.38 -8.86
N ASP A 251 11.38 -0.65 -9.69
CA ASP A 251 10.45 -0.90 -10.78
C ASP A 251 10.21 -2.42 -10.93
N GLN A 252 9.44 -2.84 -11.94
CA GLN A 252 9.19 -4.26 -12.21
C GLN A 252 10.46 -5.03 -12.63
N LYS A 253 11.53 -4.35 -13.06
CA LYS A 253 12.79 -5.01 -13.44
C LYS A 253 13.62 -5.35 -12.20
N LYS A 254 13.69 -4.43 -11.24
CA LYS A 254 14.38 -4.60 -9.96
C LYS A 254 13.59 -5.49 -9.00
N VAL A 255 12.26 -5.45 -9.07
CA VAL A 255 11.36 -6.20 -8.19
C VAL A 255 10.32 -6.92 -9.07
N PRO A 256 10.61 -8.14 -9.56
CA PRO A 256 9.74 -8.85 -10.50
C PRO A 256 8.38 -9.25 -9.93
N ASN A 257 8.26 -9.33 -8.60
CA ASN A 257 7.06 -9.75 -7.88
C ASN A 257 6.24 -8.54 -7.35
N LEU A 258 6.28 -7.40 -8.04
CA LEU A 258 5.36 -6.30 -7.73
C LEU A 258 3.91 -6.71 -8.00
N GLY A 259 2.99 -6.15 -7.22
CA GLY A 259 1.55 -6.37 -7.37
C GLY A 259 0.73 -5.18 -6.89
N PRO A 260 -0.60 -5.35 -6.74
CA PRO A 260 -1.47 -4.30 -6.22
C PRO A 260 -1.15 -3.88 -4.78
N THR A 261 -0.62 -4.78 -3.96
CA THR A 261 -0.18 -4.48 -2.59
C THR A 261 1.28 -4.92 -2.46
N ASN A 262 2.15 -4.00 -2.07
CA ASN A 262 3.58 -4.25 -1.96
C ASN A 262 4.07 -3.94 -0.55
N ARG A 263 4.81 -4.87 0.04
CA ARG A 263 5.41 -4.74 1.37
C ARG A 263 6.81 -4.16 1.24
N ILE A 264 7.06 -3.05 1.93
CA ILE A 264 8.36 -2.39 1.98
C ILE A 264 8.90 -2.53 3.40
N SER A 265 10.10 -3.07 3.56
CA SER A 265 10.74 -3.21 4.87
C SER A 265 12.07 -2.49 4.94
N PHE A 266 12.31 -1.82 6.08
CA PHE A 266 13.53 -1.12 6.44
C PHE A 266 14.16 -1.85 7.63
N LEU A 267 15.27 -2.54 7.40
CA LEU A 267 15.97 -3.32 8.41
C LEU A 267 17.35 -2.72 8.63
N ALA A 268 17.68 -2.37 9.88
CA ALA A 268 19.04 -1.99 10.24
C ALA A 268 19.72 -3.15 10.98
N GLU A 269 20.95 -3.47 10.58
CA GLU A 269 21.78 -4.50 11.19
C GLU A 269 23.07 -3.87 11.74
N GLY A 270 23.32 -4.03 13.04
CA GLY A 270 24.54 -3.51 13.68
C GLY A 270 24.59 -1.98 13.82
N GLY A 271 23.45 -1.29 13.65
CA GLY A 271 23.34 0.16 13.78
C GLY A 271 21.91 0.61 14.05
N LEU A 272 21.78 1.82 14.59
CA LEU A 272 20.51 2.47 14.91
C LEU A 272 20.41 3.75 14.08
N TYR A 273 19.30 3.93 13.38
CA TYR A 273 19.09 5.06 12.47
C TYR A 273 17.74 5.72 12.72
N GLU A 274 17.75 7.03 12.94
CA GLU A 274 16.54 7.83 12.90
C GLU A 274 16.22 8.17 11.45
N ILE A 275 15.04 7.74 10.99
CA ILE A 275 14.54 7.98 9.64
C ILE A 275 13.50 9.10 9.72
N THR A 276 13.79 10.23 9.07
CA THR A 276 12.93 11.42 9.06
C THR A 276 12.46 11.75 7.64
N ASP A 277 11.25 12.28 7.54
CA ASP A 277 10.54 12.57 6.29
C ASP A 277 10.52 11.43 5.25
N PRO A 278 10.29 10.14 5.64
CA PRO A 278 10.24 9.07 4.66
C PRO A 278 9.02 9.19 3.75
N LYS A 279 9.26 9.10 2.43
CA LYS A 279 8.22 9.19 1.40
C LYS A 279 8.45 8.16 0.31
N ILE A 280 7.35 7.66 -0.25
CA ILE A 280 7.34 6.86 -1.47
C ILE A 280 6.66 7.67 -2.56
N ASN A 281 7.41 8.06 -3.57
CA ASN A 281 6.90 8.73 -4.76
C ASN A 281 6.61 7.68 -5.82
N VAL A 282 5.37 7.60 -6.31
CA VAL A 282 4.95 6.66 -7.35
C VAL A 282 4.76 7.41 -8.65
N TYR A 283 5.38 6.90 -9.72
CA TYR A 283 5.31 7.45 -11.06
C TYR A 283 4.52 6.50 -11.95
N LEU A 284 3.47 7.04 -12.56
CA LEU A 284 2.59 6.30 -13.45
C LEU A 284 2.79 6.77 -14.89
N LEU A 285 2.60 5.87 -15.84
CA LEU A 285 2.50 6.19 -17.24
C LEU A 285 1.25 7.05 -17.46
N THR A 286 1.46 8.26 -17.99
CA THR A 286 0.38 9.16 -18.35
C THR A 286 0.11 9.08 -19.85
N THR A 287 -1.17 8.95 -20.20
CA THR A 287 -1.76 8.73 -21.55
C THR A 287 -1.35 7.45 -22.29
N SER A 288 -2.34 6.60 -22.54
CA SER A 288 -2.23 5.46 -23.46
C SER A 288 -2.11 5.95 -24.91
N LEU A 289 -0.91 5.90 -25.50
CA LEU A 289 -0.80 6.00 -26.96
C LEU A 289 -1.11 4.63 -27.57
N THR A 290 -2.32 4.46 -28.08
CA THR A 290 -2.63 3.31 -28.95
C THR A 290 -1.87 3.49 -30.27
N LYS A 291 -0.72 2.84 -30.42
CA LYS A 291 -0.06 2.74 -31.74
C LYS A 291 -0.92 1.85 -32.64
N LYS A 292 -1.79 2.47 -33.43
CA LYS A 292 -2.51 1.78 -34.51
C LYS A 292 -1.53 1.51 -35.64
N LYS A 293 -1.23 0.23 -35.90
CA LYS A 293 -0.52 -0.18 -37.11
C LYS A 293 -1.56 -0.69 -38.10
N SER A 294 -1.91 0.14 -39.08
CA SER A 294 -2.75 -0.27 -40.19
C SER A 294 -1.89 -0.96 -41.24
N PHE A 295 -2.28 -2.16 -41.63
CA PHE A 295 -1.73 -2.83 -42.81
C PHE A 295 -2.74 -2.64 -43.94
N ALA A 296 -2.34 -1.92 -44.99
CA ALA A 296 -3.10 -1.90 -46.23
C ALA A 296 -2.72 -3.15 -47.03
N LEU A 297 -3.68 -4.05 -47.22
CA LEU A 297 -3.52 -5.17 -48.15
C LEU A 297 -4.01 -4.73 -49.53
N SER A 298 -3.27 -5.05 -50.58
CA SER A 298 -3.76 -4.87 -51.94
C SER A 298 -4.88 -5.89 -52.23
N THR A 299 -5.73 -5.60 -53.22
CA THR A 299 -6.84 -6.47 -53.62
C THR A 299 -6.39 -7.90 -53.96
N ASP A 300 -5.16 -8.04 -54.47
CA ASP A 300 -4.57 -9.35 -54.80
C ASP A 300 -4.15 -10.15 -53.56
N GLN A 301 -3.72 -9.46 -52.49
CA GLN A 301 -3.38 -10.10 -51.22
C GLN A 301 -4.63 -10.61 -50.48
N LEU A 302 -5.76 -9.90 -50.61
CA LEU A 302 -7.04 -10.30 -50.02
C LEU A 302 -7.59 -11.59 -50.66
N LYS A 303 -7.56 -11.68 -51.99
CA LYS A 303 -8.02 -12.87 -52.74
C LYS A 303 -7.23 -14.13 -52.40
N ASN A 304 -5.94 -13.99 -52.07
CA ASN A 304 -5.09 -15.11 -51.68
C ASN A 304 -5.37 -15.61 -50.24
N LEU A 305 -5.93 -14.77 -49.38
CA LEU A 305 -6.38 -15.16 -48.03
C LEU A 305 -7.74 -15.88 -48.08
N GLU A 306 -8.66 -15.43 -48.94
CA GLU A 306 -9.97 -16.07 -49.11
C GLU A 306 -9.88 -17.47 -49.73
N LYS A 307 -8.91 -17.71 -50.63
CA LYS A 307 -8.65 -19.04 -51.21
C LYS A 307 -8.08 -20.08 -50.22
N LYS A 308 -7.66 -19.65 -49.03
CA LYS A 308 -7.08 -20.53 -48.00
C LYS A 308 -8.05 -20.88 -46.86
N ARG A 309 -9.32 -20.46 -46.95
CA ARG A 309 -10.43 -21.00 -46.15
C ARG A 309 -11.08 -22.17 -46.89
#